data_AF-A0A848Q4Y3-F1
#
_entry.id   AF-A0A848Q4Y3-F1
#
_cell.length_a   1.000
_cell.length_b   1.000
_cell.length_c   1.000
_cell.angle_alpha   90.00
_cell.angle_beta   90.00
_cell.angle_gamma   90.00
#
_symmetry.space_group_name_H-M   'P 1'
#
loop_
_entity.id
_entity.type
_entity.pdbx_description
1 polymer ?
#
loop_
_entity_poly.entity_id
_entity_poly.type
_entity_poly.pdbx_seq_one_letter_code
_entity_poly.pdbx_strand_id
1 'polypeptide(L)'
;TYAIKDTDIEGIHVTKGYYMGFRNKSIVVCVKDKIEALYGLVASMVDDNSAILTVIVGEDVSDSEESQLSEVLFEKYPELEIDIKRGQQPVYSFLIGVE
;
A
#
# COMPACT_ATOMS: atom_id res chain seq x y z
N THR A 1 -4.43 5.19 2.69
CA THR A 1 -5.51 6.02 3.30
C THR A 1 -5.88 5.44 4.66
N TYR A 2 -6.68 6.12 5.48
CA TYR A 2 -7.01 5.69 6.85
C TYR A 2 -8.52 5.72 7.14
N ALA A 3 -8.96 4.91 8.10
CA ALA A 3 -10.37 4.75 8.47
C ALA A 3 -10.83 5.89 9.39
N ILE A 4 -11.98 6.51 9.08
CA ILE A 4 -12.54 7.60 9.88
C ILE A 4 -13.51 7.13 10.98
N LYS A 5 -13.97 5.88 10.91
CA LYS A 5 -14.88 5.25 11.89
C LYS A 5 -14.68 3.74 11.92
N ASP A 6 -15.08 3.14 13.02
CA ASP A 6 -15.17 1.69 13.15
C ASP A 6 -16.39 1.18 12.38
N THR A 7 -16.20 0.13 11.58
CA THR A 7 -17.27 -0.48 10.79
C THR A 7 -16.82 -1.84 10.27
N ASP A 8 -17.77 -2.74 10.04
CA ASP A 8 -17.50 -3.98 9.30
C ASP A 8 -17.86 -3.76 7.82
N ILE A 9 -16.90 -4.01 6.93
CA ILE A 9 -17.08 -3.88 5.48
C ILE A 9 -16.64 -5.20 4.84
N GLU A 10 -17.54 -5.87 4.13
CA GLU A 10 -17.24 -7.11 3.39
C GLU A 10 -16.60 -8.21 4.27
N GLY A 11 -16.95 -8.27 5.56
CA GLY A 11 -16.41 -9.24 6.52
C GLY A 11 -15.04 -8.86 7.10
N ILE A 12 -14.48 -7.71 6.72
CA ILE A 12 -13.28 -7.13 7.32
C ILE A 12 -13.70 -6.13 8.39
N HIS A 13 -13.14 -6.30 9.59
CA HIS A 13 -13.29 -5.32 10.65
C HIS A 13 -12.39 -4.12 10.38
N VAL A 14 -12.99 -2.97 10.09
CA VAL A 14 -12.29 -1.71 9.87
C VAL A 14 -12.27 -0.93 11.17
N THR A 15 -11.08 -0.75 11.73
CA THR A 15 -10.88 -0.01 12.99
C THR A 15 -10.58 1.45 12.69
N LYS A 16 -11.21 2.37 13.43
CA LYS A 16 -10.95 3.80 13.28
C LYS A 16 -9.48 4.15 13.51
N GLY A 17 -8.94 4.98 12.62
CA GLY A 17 -7.55 5.44 12.66
C GLY A 17 -6.53 4.44 12.10
N TYR A 18 -6.97 3.26 11.65
CA TYR A 18 -6.09 2.27 11.02
C TYR A 18 -5.98 2.57 9.53
N TYR A 19 -4.87 2.14 8.93
CA TYR A 19 -4.63 2.25 7.50
C TYR A 19 -5.36 1.15 6.75
N MET A 20 -5.88 1.52 5.57
CA MET A 20 -6.63 0.62 4.70
C MET A 20 -5.99 0.55 3.32
N GLY A 21 -5.93 -0.67 2.78
CA GLY A 21 -5.61 -0.93 1.38
C GLY A 21 -6.88 -1.25 0.59
N PHE A 22 -7.02 -0.59 -0.56
CA PHE A 22 -8.16 -0.77 -1.45
C PHE A 22 -7.72 -1.44 -2.75
N ARG A 23 -8.42 -2.50 -3.14
CA ARG A 23 -8.28 -3.15 -4.45
C ARG A 23 -9.65 -3.21 -5.10
N ASN A 24 -9.79 -2.65 -6.31
CA ASN A 24 -11.04 -2.66 -7.07
C ASN A 24 -12.28 -2.20 -6.26
N LYS A 25 -12.11 -1.16 -5.42
CA LYS A 25 -13.14 -0.59 -4.51
C LYS A 25 -13.50 -1.44 -3.29
N SER A 26 -12.93 -2.63 -3.13
CA SER A 26 -13.04 -3.43 -1.92
C SER A 26 -11.85 -3.18 -1.00
N ILE A 27 -12.09 -3.24 0.31
CA ILE A 27 -11.02 -3.21 1.30
C ILE A 27 -10.42 -4.61 1.33
N VAL A 28 -9.09 -4.71 1.26
CA VAL A 28 -8.37 -6.00 1.35
C VAL A 28 -7.52 -6.13 2.61
N VAL A 29 -7.23 -5.00 3.28
CA VAL A 29 -6.44 -4.97 4.51
C VAL A 29 -6.82 -3.76 5.35
N CYS A 30 -6.88 -3.94 6.68
CA CYS A 30 -7.02 -2.87 7.65
C CYS A 30 -6.09 -3.13 8.84
N VAL A 31 -5.03 -2.34 8.98
CA VAL A 31 -3.98 -2.52 10.00
C VAL A 31 -3.49 -1.19 10.54
N LYS A 32 -2.90 -1.21 11.73
CA LYS A 32 -2.49 0.01 12.43
C LYS A 32 -1.33 0.73 11.75
N ASP A 33 -0.44 -0.03 11.10
CA ASP A 33 0.75 0.50 10.46
C ASP A 33 0.55 0.75 8.96
N LYS A 34 1.06 1.88 8.47
CA LYS A 34 0.87 2.35 7.10
C LYS A 34 1.62 1.47 6.09
N ILE A 35 2.80 1.00 6.49
CA ILE A 35 3.70 0.19 5.68
C ILE A 35 3.19 -1.25 5.63
N GLU A 36 2.70 -1.80 6.74
CA GLU A 36 2.01 -3.10 6.75
C GLU A 36 0.76 -3.10 5.86
N ALA A 37 -0.03 -2.02 5.86
CA ALA A 37 -1.20 -1.90 4.97
C ALA A 37 -0.79 -1.90 3.49
N LEU A 38 0.34 -1.26 3.16
CA LEU A 38 0.88 -1.31 1.80
C LEU A 38 1.29 -2.73 1.43
N TYR A 39 1.98 -3.47 2.29
CA TYR A 39 2.37 -4.84 1.98
C TYR A 39 1.18 -5.77 1.81
N GLY A 40 0.17 -5.66 2.67
CA GLY A 40 -1.06 -6.43 2.53
C GLY A 40 -1.77 -6.14 1.20
N LEU A 41 -1.72 -4.89 0.73
CA LEU A 41 -2.24 -4.52 -0.57
C LEU A 41 -1.41 -5.10 -1.72
N VAL A 42 -0.09 -4.94 -1.70
CA VAL A 42 0.83 -5.47 -2.73
C VAL A 42 0.72 -6.99 -2.82
N ALA A 43 0.69 -7.69 -1.70
CA ALA A 43 0.54 -9.15 -1.67
C ALA A 43 -0.81 -9.63 -2.25
N SER A 44 -1.84 -8.77 -2.23
CA SER A 44 -3.13 -9.06 -2.88
C SER A 44 -3.13 -8.73 -4.38
N MET A 45 -2.10 -8.04 -4.89
CA MET A 45 -2.00 -7.57 -6.28
C MET A 45 -0.95 -8.33 -7.09
N VAL A 46 0.15 -8.75 -6.47
CA VAL A 46 1.24 -9.50 -7.10
C VAL A 46 0.87 -10.97 -7.30
N ASP A 47 1.19 -11.50 -8.47
CA ASP A 47 1.10 -12.91 -8.83
C ASP A 47 2.31 -13.35 -9.68
N ASP A 48 2.40 -14.63 -10.04
CA ASP A 48 3.55 -15.20 -10.78
C ASP A 48 3.80 -14.56 -12.17
N ASN A 49 2.84 -13.82 -12.73
CA ASN A 49 3.01 -13.10 -13.99
C ASN A 49 3.40 -11.63 -13.82
N SER A 50 3.43 -11.12 -12.58
CA SER A 50 3.81 -9.74 -12.31
C SER A 50 5.30 -9.56 -12.59
N ALA A 51 5.65 -8.46 -13.24
CA ALA A 51 7.01 -8.07 -13.58
C ALA A 51 7.38 -6.71 -12.99
N ILE A 52 6.43 -5.78 -12.86
CA ILE A 52 6.70 -4.41 -12.44
C ILE A 52 5.76 -4.02 -11.29
N LEU A 53 6.35 -3.54 -10.19
CA LEU A 53 5.63 -2.91 -9.08
C LEU A 53 5.91 -1.41 -9.08
N THR A 54 4.92 -0.60 -9.46
CA THR A 54 4.98 0.85 -9.35
C THR A 54 4.33 1.33 -8.06
N VAL A 55 5.06 2.11 -7.27
CA VAL A 55 4.58 2.76 -6.06
C VAL A 55 4.67 4.27 -6.21
N ILE A 56 3.52 4.93 -6.22
CA ILE A 56 3.45 6.39 -6.16
C ILE A 56 3.22 6.82 -4.71
N VAL A 57 4.19 7.52 -4.14
CA VAL A 57 4.11 8.03 -2.76
C VAL A 57 3.49 9.43 -2.71
N GLY A 58 2.60 9.63 -1.75
CA GLY A 58 1.91 10.90 -1.50
C GLY A 58 2.78 11.94 -0.77
N GLU A 59 2.22 13.13 -0.55
CA GLU A 59 2.92 14.22 0.16
C GLU A 59 3.20 13.89 1.64
N ASP A 60 2.35 13.06 2.24
CA ASP A 60 2.42 12.63 3.65
C ASP A 60 3.52 11.57 3.92
N VAL A 61 4.32 11.21 2.91
CA VAL A 61 5.39 10.21 3.02
C VAL A 61 6.76 10.89 3.11
N SER A 62 7.46 10.62 4.22
CA SER A 62 8.81 11.13 4.45
C SER A 62 9.85 10.37 3.63
N ASP A 63 10.98 11.03 3.33
CA ASP A 63 12.11 10.40 2.61
C ASP A 63 12.64 9.13 3.29
N SER A 64 12.65 9.14 4.62
CA SER A 64 13.05 7.98 5.42
C SER A 64 12.05 6.82 5.28
N GLU A 65 10.75 7.09 5.17
CA GLU A 65 9.75 6.05 4.93
C GLU A 65 9.81 5.51 3.50
N GLU A 66 10.08 6.37 2.52
CA GLU A 66 10.29 5.96 1.13
C GLU A 66 11.51 5.02 1.01
N SER A 67 12.61 5.35 1.67
CA SER A 67 13.81 4.50 1.69
C SER A 67 13.56 3.17 2.40
N GLN A 68 12.85 3.18 3.52
CA GLN A 68 12.48 1.93 4.22
C GLN A 68 11.55 1.07 3.37
N LEU A 69 10.62 1.70 2.66
CA LEU A 69 9.69 1.03 1.78
C LEU A 69 10.43 0.33 0.63
N SER A 70 11.37 1.05 0.00
CA SER A 70 12.13 0.51 -1.14
C SER A 70 12.92 -0.72 -0.73
N GLU A 71 13.66 -0.65 0.38
CA GLU A 71 14.49 -1.74 0.88
C GLU A 71 13.65 -3.00 1.13
N VAL A 72 12.53 -2.86 1.84
CA VAL A 72 11.69 -4.02 2.17
C VAL A 72 10.95 -4.57 0.94
N LEU A 73 10.54 -3.74 -0.01
CA LEU A 73 9.91 -4.21 -1.25
C LEU A 73 10.91 -5.00 -2.10
N PHE A 74 12.17 -4.53 -2.19
CA PHE A 74 13.24 -5.25 -2.86
C PHE A 74 13.56 -6.60 -2.17
N GLU A 75 13.55 -6.66 -0.84
CA GLU A 75 13.75 -7.93 -0.12
C GLU A 75 12.59 -8.92 -0.31
N LYS A 76 11.34 -8.44 -0.32
CA LYS A 76 10.15 -9.29 -0.43
C LYS A 76 9.85 -9.76 -1.85
N TYR A 77 10.12 -8.91 -2.84
CA TYR A 77 9.80 -9.15 -4.24
C TYR A 77 11.04 -8.94 -5.11
N PRO A 78 12.11 -9.73 -4.92
CA PRO A 78 13.39 -9.55 -5.62
C PRO A 78 13.31 -9.80 -7.13
N GLU A 79 12.24 -10.45 -7.57
CA GLU A 79 11.95 -10.76 -8.98
C GLU A 79 11.17 -9.65 -9.71
N LEU A 80 10.61 -8.68 -8.97
CA LEU A 80 9.88 -7.56 -9.54
C LEU A 80 10.80 -6.35 -9.76
N GLU A 81 10.58 -5.63 -10.86
CA GLU A 81 11.12 -4.29 -11.02
C GLU A 81 10.34 -3.31 -10.14
N ILE A 82 10.99 -2.74 -9.13
CA ILE A 82 10.37 -1.79 -8.19
C ILE A 82 10.61 -0.35 -8.66
N ASP A 83 9.55 0.35 -9.07
CA ASP A 83 9.58 1.76 -9.50
C ASP A 83 8.84 2.62 -8.47
N ILE A 84 9.58 3.47 -7.74
CA ILE A 84 9.01 4.34 -6.70
C ILE A 84 9.07 5.79 -7.17
N LYS A 85 7.92 6.48 -7.15
CA LYS A 85 7.79 7.86 -7.63
C LYS A 85 7.06 8.74 -6.63
N ARG A 86 7.56 9.96 -6.40
CA ARG A 86 6.83 10.98 -5.64
C ARG A 86 5.72 11.61 -6.49
N GLY A 87 4.47 11.27 -6.16
CA GLY A 87 3.29 11.80 -6.84
C GLY A 87 2.72 13.08 -6.24
N GLN A 88 3.24 13.55 -5.09
CA GLN A 88 2.73 14.72 -4.35
C GLN A 88 1.20 14.69 -4.17
N GLN A 89 0.64 13.50 -3.98
CA GLN A 89 -0.80 13.33 -3.86
C GLN A 89 -1.26 13.78 -2.46
N PRO A 90 -2.23 14.72 -2.34
CA PRO A 90 -2.70 15.20 -1.05
C PRO A 90 -3.68 14.25 -0.36
N VAL A 91 -4.29 13.32 -1.10
CA VAL A 91 -5.37 12.44 -0.59
C VAL A 91 -4.89 11.01 -0.32
N TYR A 92 -4.02 10.47 -1.19
CA TYR A 92 -3.55 9.09 -1.09
C TYR A 92 -2.11 9.04 -0.61
N SER A 93 -1.87 8.33 0.48
CA SER A 93 -0.52 8.07 0.99
C SER A 93 0.32 7.25 0.01
N PHE A 94 -0.31 6.27 -0.65
CA PHE A 94 0.30 5.41 -1.64
C PHE A 94 -0.71 5.05 -2.73
N LEU A 95 -0.25 4.99 -3.98
CA LEU A 95 -0.98 4.42 -5.11
C LEU A 95 -0.10 3.36 -5.75
N ILE A 96 -0.65 2.15 -5.92
CA ILE A 96 0.08 0.96 -6.35
C ILE A 96 -0.41 0.54 -7.73
N GLY A 97 0.52 0.27 -8.64
CA GLY A 97 0.30 -0.43 -9.89
C GLY A 97 1.14 -1.70 -9.92
N VAL A 98 0.54 -2.80 -10.35
CA VAL A 98 1.25 -4.06 -10.64
C VAL A 98 0.95 -4.40 -12.10
N GLU A 99 2.00 -4.68 -12.86
CA GLU A 99 1.94 -5.11 -14.27
C GLU A 99 2.69 -6.44 -14.44
#